data_AF-A0AAV9PGJ1-F1
#
_entry.id   AF-A0AAV9PGJ1-F1
#
_cell.length_a   1.000
_cell.length_b   1.000
_cell.length_c   1.000
_cell.angle_alpha   90.00
_cell.angle_beta   90.00
_cell.angle_gamma   90.00
#
_symmetry.space_group_name_H-M   'P 1'
#
loop_
_entity.id
_entity.type
_entity.pdbx_description
1 polymer ?
#
loop_
_entity_poly.entity_id
_entity_poly.type
_entity_poly.pdbx_seq_one_letter_code
_entity_poly.pdbx_strand_id
1 'polypeptide(L)'
;MEDHYSFGIEIEMIAKPKQAGSLSRPQTYYVQFASALRLRGINARADDLSSSYRKRTEEYTRGWWITKDGSISHTGSAIALGAVSPILFTSKDWEAEIDGLWKAQLEVFRMPEKATECGSHVHISPGTARIWTDEQPRNIAVGVARYEEYLAEMLPVARRDNSYCLKNTASSTRLRDLCSHDYSGSALLAAAKDCSRSELIQLMQTDRKVVWNFKPAATGGIGTIEFRGGRHLRGPVRTKRWIAFAVSFTHFLLEAKACTRGRFPPIYSTHDLYNRIRSSATDLALRKYLPLDYNVLNETKRTPQPVRHDLPPFSFPPPAYPREPPPAYTAGRDRGERSESVPAYSRPSCSRPSYSRPHFSSSDLDEWGPWPFNIAYCVLRLLQFVLGLTVAGIYGHAIEVEDGVNIRFGFAEVVAIPSMLTALGCGLYCLYEFHDVWTRNAKRRQWMLELFLAYVQALASHHPCAVLVGNLLTSSTRALWLVLFICSAALDLPDERNQPTLAHTVWLIFVNLLLWLVSAGSSWLIHRHSD
;
A
#
# COMPACT_ATOMS: atom_id res chain seq x y z
N MET A 1 19.03 -3.39 6.30
CA MET A 1 18.60 -2.06 6.74
C MET A 1 17.38 -2.30 7.60
N GLU A 2 17.22 -1.64 8.74
CA GLU A 2 15.90 -1.65 9.39
C GLU A 2 14.92 -1.00 8.39
N ASP A 3 13.92 -1.74 7.92
CA ASP A 3 13.04 -1.40 6.78
C ASP A 3 12.01 -0.32 7.15
N HIS A 4 12.50 0.79 7.69
CA HIS A 4 11.69 1.86 8.22
C HIS A 4 12.18 3.19 7.68
N TYR A 5 11.27 4.00 7.18
CA TYR A 5 11.53 5.36 6.75
C TYR A 5 11.04 6.33 7.81
N SER A 6 11.79 7.43 8.00
CA SER A 6 11.22 8.62 8.59
C SER A 6 10.76 9.56 7.49
N PHE A 7 9.66 10.27 7.73
CA PHE A 7 9.13 11.22 6.77
C PHE A 7 8.45 12.40 7.45
N GLY A 8 8.35 13.50 6.71
CA GLY A 8 7.51 14.65 7.05
C GLY A 8 6.58 14.98 5.89
N ILE A 9 5.46 15.63 6.16
CA ILE A 9 4.53 16.10 5.15
C ILE A 9 4.16 17.56 5.36
N GLU A 10 4.24 18.33 4.28
CA GLU A 10 3.72 19.69 4.18
C GLU A 10 2.41 19.65 3.37
N ILE A 11 1.34 20.20 3.91
CA ILE A 11 0.03 20.26 3.27
C ILE A 11 -0.38 21.71 3.07
N GLU A 12 -0.44 22.14 1.81
CA GLU A 12 -0.93 23.48 1.44
C GLU A 12 -2.45 23.43 1.27
N MET A 13 -3.16 24.40 1.85
CA MET A 13 -4.63 24.43 1.84
C MET A 13 -5.15 25.86 1.67
N ILE A 14 -6.19 26.00 0.87
CA ILE A 14 -7.09 27.16 0.89
C ILE A 14 -8.43 26.66 1.39
N ALA A 15 -8.89 27.15 2.55
CA ALA A 15 -10.11 26.65 3.17
C ALA A 15 -10.95 27.77 3.80
N LYS A 16 -12.27 27.69 3.62
CA LYS A 16 -13.21 28.63 4.23
C LYS A 16 -13.46 28.26 5.69
N PRO A 17 -13.38 29.19 6.64
CA PRO A 17 -13.81 28.94 8.02
C PRO A 17 -15.26 28.47 8.10
N LYS A 18 -15.57 27.63 9.10
CA LYS A 18 -16.96 27.21 9.36
C LYS A 18 -17.81 28.35 9.91
N GLN A 19 -17.27 29.05 10.89
CA GLN A 19 -17.86 30.26 11.45
C GLN A 19 -17.16 31.45 10.82
N ALA A 20 -17.87 32.18 9.97
CA ALA A 20 -17.35 33.40 9.39
C ALA A 20 -17.35 34.49 10.47
N GLY A 21 -16.24 34.61 11.21
CA GLY A 21 -16.01 35.80 12.00
C GLY A 21 -15.88 36.99 11.05
N SER A 22 -16.69 38.04 11.24
CA SER A 22 -16.49 39.29 10.51
C SER A 22 -15.08 39.80 10.82
N LEU A 23 -14.20 39.83 9.81
CA LEU A 23 -12.86 40.44 9.87
C LEU A 23 -11.78 39.72 10.71
N SER A 24 -11.98 38.46 11.09
CA SER A 24 -10.95 37.69 11.81
C SER A 24 -9.69 37.52 10.96
N ARG A 25 -8.52 37.90 11.50
CA ARG A 25 -7.21 37.75 10.86
C ARG A 25 -6.90 36.26 10.63
N PRO A 26 -6.19 35.87 9.55
CA PRO A 26 -5.80 34.48 9.30
C PRO A 26 -5.14 33.79 10.50
N GLN A 27 -4.34 34.53 11.26
CA GLN A 27 -3.69 34.07 12.50
C GLN A 27 -4.68 33.46 13.50
N THR A 28 -5.87 34.04 13.66
CA THR A 28 -6.89 33.53 14.57
C THR A 28 -7.29 32.10 14.21
N TYR A 29 -7.45 31.81 12.92
CA TYR A 29 -7.80 30.47 12.46
C TYR A 29 -6.62 29.50 12.56
N TYR A 30 -5.38 29.97 12.42
CA TYR A 30 -4.20 29.12 12.64
C TYR A 30 -4.13 28.67 14.10
N VAL A 31 -4.33 29.60 15.04
CA VAL A 31 -4.39 29.33 16.48
C VAL A 31 -5.54 28.37 16.80
N GLN A 32 -6.73 28.59 16.24
CA GLN A 32 -7.87 27.68 16.42
C GLN A 32 -7.56 26.27 15.89
N PHE A 33 -6.92 26.14 14.72
CA PHE A 33 -6.57 24.84 14.15
C PHE A 33 -5.53 24.12 15.00
N ALA A 34 -4.47 24.81 15.42
CA ALA A 34 -3.48 24.24 16.34
C ALA A 34 -4.13 23.87 17.70
N SER A 35 -5.11 24.64 18.17
CA SER A 35 -5.85 24.30 19.40
C SER A 35 -6.71 23.05 19.23
N ALA A 36 -7.40 22.91 18.09
CA ALA A 36 -8.20 21.73 17.77
C ALA A 36 -7.35 20.45 17.68
N LEU A 37 -6.10 20.56 17.24
CA LEU A 37 -5.12 19.46 17.31
C LEU A 37 -4.75 19.13 18.76
N ARG A 38 -4.41 20.14 19.58
CA ARG A 38 -4.03 19.92 20.99
C ARG A 38 -5.16 19.31 21.83
N LEU A 39 -6.42 19.66 21.57
CA LEU A 39 -7.59 19.05 22.21
C LEU A 39 -7.71 17.54 21.93
N ARG A 40 -7.01 17.03 20.92
CA ARG A 40 -6.94 15.60 20.57
C ARG A 40 -5.66 14.93 21.07
N GLY A 41 -4.87 15.61 21.91
CA GLY A 41 -3.57 15.13 22.35
C GLY A 41 -2.46 15.22 21.29
N ILE A 42 -2.69 15.92 20.18
CA ILE A 42 -1.69 16.10 19.13
C ILE A 42 -0.96 17.42 19.35
N ASN A 43 0.35 17.35 19.51
CA ASN A 43 1.16 18.54 19.71
C ASN A 43 1.14 19.41 18.45
N ALA A 44 0.77 20.69 18.61
CA ALA A 44 0.63 21.61 17.49
C ALA A 44 0.83 23.06 17.93
N ARG A 45 1.37 23.86 17.01
CA ARG A 45 1.64 25.29 17.16
C ARG A 45 1.17 26.05 15.93
N ALA A 46 0.82 27.31 16.15
CA ALA A 46 0.43 28.23 15.10
C ALA A 46 1.47 29.33 14.96
N ASP A 47 1.75 29.69 13.72
CA ASP A 47 2.61 30.82 13.39
C ASP A 47 1.98 32.13 13.91
N ASP A 48 2.81 32.98 14.50
CA ASP A 48 2.42 34.28 15.03
C ASP A 48 2.19 35.33 13.92
N LEU A 49 2.63 35.03 12.68
CA LEU A 49 2.55 35.92 11.51
C LEU A 49 3.14 37.33 11.73
N SER A 50 3.88 37.53 12.82
CA SER A 50 4.45 38.83 13.22
C SER A 50 5.81 39.06 12.56
N SER A 51 6.55 37.98 12.28
CA SER A 51 7.81 38.03 11.55
C SER A 51 7.61 37.90 10.04
N SER A 52 8.49 38.52 9.24
CA SER A 52 8.64 38.14 7.83
C SER A 52 8.85 36.63 7.74
N TYR A 53 8.25 35.99 6.72
CA TYR A 53 8.28 34.53 6.56
C TYR A 53 9.69 33.98 6.78
N ARG A 54 9.85 33.16 7.82
CA ARG A 54 11.09 32.44 8.14
C ARG A 54 10.77 30.98 8.28
N LYS A 55 11.57 30.14 7.63
CA LYS A 55 11.55 28.70 7.88
C LYS A 55 12.01 28.46 9.31
N ARG A 56 11.14 27.87 10.14
CA ARG A 56 11.45 27.49 11.52
C ARG A 56 11.68 25.98 11.59
N THR A 57 12.88 25.55 11.19
CA THR A 57 13.27 24.12 11.18
C THR A 57 13.18 23.48 12.57
N GLU A 58 13.35 24.27 13.63
CA GLU A 58 13.21 23.88 15.02
C GLU A 58 11.79 23.42 15.40
N GLU A 59 10.78 23.75 14.58
CA GLU A 59 9.40 23.37 14.85
C GLU A 59 9.06 21.98 14.30
N TYR A 60 9.85 21.43 13.37
CA TYR A 60 9.65 20.09 12.81
C TYR A 60 9.81 18.95 13.83
N THR A 61 10.44 19.22 14.98
CA THR A 61 10.60 18.25 16.08
C THR A 61 9.57 18.44 17.18
N ARG A 62 8.76 19.50 17.12
CA ARG A 62 7.88 19.95 18.22
C ARG A 62 6.40 19.69 17.97
N GLY A 63 6.03 19.00 16.90
CA GLY A 63 4.63 18.73 16.55
C GLY A 63 4.24 19.37 15.23
N TRP A 64 2.94 19.51 14.99
CA TRP A 64 2.42 20.16 13.80
C TRP A 64 2.63 21.68 13.84
N TRP A 65 3.07 22.26 12.74
CA TRP A 65 3.24 23.70 12.58
C TRP A 65 2.25 24.25 11.55
N ILE A 66 1.29 25.05 12.01
CA ILE A 66 0.27 25.70 11.18
C ILE A 66 0.74 27.09 10.80
N THR A 67 1.03 27.33 9.53
CA THR A 67 1.75 28.52 9.07
C THR A 67 1.21 29.06 7.75
N LYS A 68 1.75 30.19 7.32
CA LYS A 68 1.52 30.73 5.99
C LYS A 68 2.53 30.09 5.03
N ASP A 69 2.04 29.56 3.92
CA ASP A 69 2.93 29.20 2.82
C ASP A 69 3.02 30.35 1.81
N GLY A 70 4.21 30.61 1.29
CA GLY A 70 4.47 31.66 0.30
C GLY A 70 4.11 31.26 -1.12
N SER A 71 3.87 29.98 -1.40
CA SER A 71 3.44 29.46 -2.71
C SER A 71 1.96 29.70 -2.99
N ILE A 72 1.16 29.86 -1.93
CA ILE A 72 -0.29 30.06 -2.02
C ILE A 72 -0.68 31.45 -1.51
N SER A 73 -1.63 32.06 -2.21
CA SER A 73 -2.32 33.25 -1.75
C SER A 73 -3.78 33.13 -2.15
N HIS A 74 -4.65 33.77 -1.39
CA HIS A 74 -6.07 33.77 -1.71
C HIS A 74 -6.68 35.12 -1.36
N THR A 75 -7.64 35.55 -2.18
CA THR A 75 -8.41 36.78 -1.99
C THR A 75 -9.78 36.44 -1.42
N GLY A 76 -10.32 37.30 -0.56
CA GLY A 76 -11.64 37.09 0.04
C GLY A 76 -11.60 36.38 1.39
N SER A 77 -12.61 35.55 1.66
CA SER A 77 -12.86 35.00 3.00
C SER A 77 -12.25 33.64 3.28
N ALA A 78 -11.66 32.97 2.29
CA ALA A 78 -10.94 31.72 2.53
C ALA A 78 -9.53 32.01 3.07
N ILE A 79 -9.04 31.10 3.89
CA ILE A 79 -7.73 31.19 4.54
C ILE A 79 -6.77 30.28 3.80
N ALA A 80 -5.70 30.86 3.27
CA ALA A 80 -4.55 30.12 2.75
C ALA A 80 -3.60 29.78 3.91
N LEU A 81 -3.19 28.53 4.03
CA LEU A 81 -2.29 28.04 5.08
C LEU A 81 -1.52 26.79 4.67
N GLY A 82 -0.39 26.55 5.31
CA GLY A 82 0.35 25.30 5.30
C GLY A 82 0.24 24.60 6.65
N ALA A 83 0.10 23.28 6.63
CA ALA A 83 0.26 22.43 7.82
C ALA A 83 1.48 21.54 7.61
N VAL A 84 2.53 21.75 8.42
CA VAL A 84 3.78 20.98 8.36
C VAL A 84 3.81 19.98 9.51
N SER A 85 4.00 18.71 9.20
CA SER A 85 3.99 17.64 10.20
C SER A 85 5.27 17.62 11.05
N PRO A 86 5.22 16.99 12.23
CA PRO A 86 6.44 16.50 12.85
C PRO A 86 7.09 15.40 12.00
N ILE A 87 8.26 14.93 12.42
CA ILE A 87 8.89 13.74 11.84
C ILE A 87 8.12 12.49 12.26
N LEU A 88 7.51 11.83 11.29
CA LEU A 88 6.76 10.59 11.41
C LEU A 88 7.61 9.40 10.96
N PHE A 89 7.19 8.19 11.33
CA PHE A 89 7.91 6.95 11.02
C PHE A 89 6.94 5.93 10.45
N THR A 90 7.33 5.24 9.38
CA THR A 90 6.49 4.20 8.75
C THR A 90 6.23 3.01 9.66
N SER A 91 7.07 2.79 10.67
CA SER A 91 6.94 1.73 11.68
C SER A 91 6.06 2.10 12.88
N LYS A 92 5.56 3.34 12.95
CA LYS A 92 4.70 3.83 14.03
C LYS A 92 3.30 4.10 13.50
N ASP A 93 2.37 4.42 14.41
CA ASP A 93 1.00 4.82 14.06
C ASP A 93 0.96 6.27 13.53
N TRP A 94 1.63 6.51 12.40
CA TRP A 94 1.59 7.79 11.71
C TRP A 94 0.21 8.06 11.11
N GLU A 95 -0.63 7.04 10.96
CA GLU A 95 -1.96 7.15 10.40
C GLU A 95 -2.94 7.86 11.32
N ALA A 96 -2.83 7.63 12.63
CA ALA A 96 -3.59 8.37 13.64
C ALA A 96 -3.25 9.87 13.62
N GLU A 97 -1.98 10.24 13.41
CA GLU A 97 -1.54 11.63 13.27
C GLU A 97 -2.23 12.31 12.08
N ILE A 98 -2.26 11.64 10.91
CA ILE A 98 -2.93 12.16 9.71
C ILE A 98 -4.45 12.25 9.89
N ASP A 99 -5.08 11.26 10.51
CA ASP A 99 -6.52 11.30 10.76
C ASP A 99 -6.89 12.40 11.77
N GLY A 100 -6.07 12.58 12.80
CA GLY A 100 -6.22 13.63 13.81
C GLY A 100 -6.11 15.03 13.21
N LEU A 101 -5.15 15.26 12.31
CA LEU A 101 -5.03 16.49 11.54
C LEU A 101 -6.32 16.82 10.79
N TRP A 102 -6.84 15.88 10.00
CA TRP A 102 -8.03 16.13 9.18
C TRP A 102 -9.29 16.29 10.03
N LYS A 103 -9.41 15.58 11.15
CA LYS A 103 -10.50 15.80 12.11
C LYS A 103 -10.45 17.22 12.69
N ALA A 104 -9.29 17.68 13.14
CA ALA A 104 -9.10 19.04 13.65
C ALA A 104 -9.33 20.10 12.56
N GLN A 105 -8.86 19.86 11.33
CA GLN A 105 -9.07 20.74 10.19
C GLN A 105 -10.56 20.96 9.94
N LEU A 106 -11.34 19.88 9.96
CA LEU A 106 -12.78 19.92 9.74
C LEU A 106 -13.55 20.53 10.91
N GLU A 107 -12.96 20.77 12.08
CA GLU A 107 -13.64 21.54 13.15
C GLU A 107 -13.59 23.04 12.90
N VAL A 108 -12.48 23.52 12.36
CA VAL A 108 -12.26 24.96 12.17
C VAL A 108 -12.72 25.41 10.78
N PHE A 109 -12.50 24.57 9.78
CA PHE A 109 -12.71 24.90 8.38
C PHE A 109 -13.71 23.95 7.72
N ARG A 110 -14.24 24.42 6.58
CA ARG A 110 -14.85 23.55 5.58
C ARG A 110 -13.75 22.76 4.88
N MET A 111 -14.14 21.72 4.13
CA MET A 111 -13.20 20.97 3.29
C MET A 111 -12.44 21.95 2.38
N PRO A 112 -11.11 21.83 2.22
CA PRO A 112 -10.33 22.75 1.39
C PRO A 112 -10.87 22.85 -0.04
N GLU A 113 -10.56 23.95 -0.70
CA GLU A 113 -10.89 24.18 -2.10
C GLU A 113 -10.07 23.26 -3.01
N LYS A 114 -10.51 23.11 -4.27
CA LYS A 114 -9.76 22.37 -5.31
C LYS A 114 -8.83 23.32 -6.10
N ALA A 115 -8.18 24.24 -5.39
CA ALA A 115 -7.51 25.41 -5.95
C ALA A 115 -6.09 25.06 -6.40
N THR A 116 -5.82 25.04 -7.72
CA THR A 116 -4.60 24.54 -8.40
C THR A 116 -3.25 24.92 -7.80
N GLU A 117 -3.23 25.99 -7.02
CA GLU A 117 -2.09 26.51 -6.28
C GLU A 117 -1.66 25.58 -5.14
N CYS A 118 -2.57 24.88 -4.44
CA CYS A 118 -2.17 24.06 -3.29
C CYS A 118 -1.57 22.70 -3.67
N GLY A 119 -0.31 22.51 -3.30
CA GLY A 119 0.41 21.24 -3.38
C GLY A 119 0.51 20.52 -2.04
N SER A 120 1.37 19.51 -2.04
CA SER A 120 1.87 18.89 -0.82
C SER A 120 3.28 18.36 -1.05
N HIS A 121 4.09 18.35 -0.01
CA HIS A 121 5.47 17.90 -0.06
C HIS A 121 5.67 16.75 0.91
N VAL A 122 6.21 15.62 0.45
CA VAL A 122 6.60 14.50 1.32
C VAL A 122 8.12 14.46 1.37
N HIS A 123 8.66 14.75 2.55
CA HIS A 123 10.09 14.68 2.85
C HIS A 123 10.42 13.28 3.37
N ILE A 124 11.38 12.60 2.77
CA ILE A 124 11.73 11.21 3.11
C ILE A 124 13.20 11.16 3.54
N SER A 125 13.48 10.39 4.60
CA SER A 125 14.82 10.11 5.13
C SER A 125 14.99 8.62 5.47
N PRO A 126 16.22 8.09 5.50
CA PRO A 126 16.47 6.69 5.82
C PRO A 126 16.37 6.50 7.34
N GLY A 127 15.23 5.95 7.77
CA GLY A 127 14.96 5.54 9.14
C GLY A 127 15.38 6.53 10.23
N THR A 128 15.89 5.97 11.32
CA THR A 128 16.37 6.68 12.52
C THR A 128 17.72 7.37 12.31
N ALA A 129 18.55 6.83 11.41
CA ALA A 129 19.86 7.40 11.08
C ALA A 129 19.75 8.79 10.43
N ARG A 130 18.67 9.07 9.68
CA ARG A 130 18.41 10.34 8.97
C ARG A 130 19.51 10.79 8.02
N ILE A 131 20.49 9.94 7.75
CA ILE A 131 21.64 10.23 6.90
C ILE A 131 21.62 9.23 5.76
N TRP A 132 21.46 9.76 4.55
CA TRP A 132 21.62 8.99 3.32
C TRP A 132 23.09 8.63 3.10
N THR A 133 23.39 7.35 2.88
CA THR A 133 24.69 6.94 2.30
C THR A 133 24.83 7.57 0.91
N ASP A 134 26.04 7.81 0.42
CA ASP A 134 26.19 8.46 -0.90
C ASP A 134 25.59 7.66 -2.06
N GLU A 135 25.51 6.35 -1.91
CA GLU A 135 24.90 5.46 -2.89
C GLU A 135 23.38 5.61 -2.98
N GLN A 136 22.70 5.89 -1.86
CA GLN A 136 21.23 5.92 -1.81
C GLN A 136 20.64 7.07 -2.66
N PRO A 137 21.05 8.35 -2.51
CA PRO A 137 20.56 9.44 -3.35
C PRO A 137 20.93 9.24 -4.81
N ARG A 138 22.08 8.64 -5.13
CA ARG A 138 22.45 8.31 -6.53
C ARG A 138 21.42 7.36 -7.15
N ASN A 139 21.10 6.26 -6.48
CA ASN A 139 20.08 5.31 -6.95
C ASN A 139 18.70 5.96 -7.09
N ILE A 140 18.30 6.81 -6.13
CA ILE A 140 17.03 7.54 -6.21
C ILE A 140 17.03 8.53 -7.38
N ALA A 141 18.10 9.29 -7.56
CA ALA A 141 18.24 10.29 -8.62
C ALA A 141 18.17 9.68 -10.02
N VAL A 142 18.96 8.63 -10.29
CA VAL A 142 18.94 7.98 -11.61
C VAL A 142 17.59 7.29 -11.87
N GLY A 143 16.97 6.72 -10.84
CA GLY A 143 15.65 6.11 -10.96
C GLY A 143 14.55 7.12 -11.25
N VAL A 144 14.56 8.26 -10.55
CA VAL A 144 13.64 9.39 -10.79
C VAL A 144 13.74 9.85 -12.24
N ALA A 145 14.96 10.12 -12.72
CA ALA A 145 15.17 10.59 -14.09
C ALA A 145 14.79 9.51 -15.13
N ARG A 146 15.13 8.24 -14.88
CA ARG A 146 14.82 7.14 -15.81
C ARG A 146 13.32 6.92 -16.01
N TYR A 147 12.54 7.05 -14.93
CA TYR A 147 11.11 6.76 -14.91
C TYR A 147 10.23 8.01 -14.93
N GLU A 148 10.79 9.17 -15.27
CA GLU A 148 10.12 10.46 -15.12
C GLU A 148 8.83 10.58 -15.93
N GLU A 149 8.79 10.05 -17.15
CA GLU A 149 7.58 10.09 -18.00
C GLU A 149 6.44 9.25 -17.39
N TYR A 150 6.74 8.05 -16.92
CA TYR A 150 5.77 7.21 -16.22
C TYR A 150 5.28 7.87 -14.92
N LEU A 151 6.20 8.51 -14.17
CA LEU A 151 5.83 9.27 -12.98
C LEU A 151 4.88 10.42 -13.32
N ALA A 152 5.15 11.17 -14.38
CA ALA A 152 4.31 12.28 -14.81
C ALA A 152 2.87 11.83 -15.14
N GLU A 153 2.70 10.63 -15.72
CA GLU A 153 1.38 10.05 -15.96
C GLU A 153 0.62 9.69 -14.66
N MET A 154 1.33 9.36 -13.58
CA MET A 154 0.74 9.11 -12.26
C MET A 154 0.38 10.39 -11.50
N LEU A 155 0.96 11.53 -11.88
CA LEU A 155 0.63 12.82 -11.27
C LEU A 155 -0.72 13.35 -11.77
N PRO A 156 -1.48 14.06 -10.91
CA PRO A 156 -2.66 14.81 -11.33
C PRO A 156 -2.28 15.77 -12.44
N VAL A 157 -3.16 15.93 -13.44
CA VAL A 157 -2.91 16.78 -14.62
C VAL A 157 -2.42 18.18 -14.22
N ALA A 158 -3.04 18.80 -13.21
CA ALA A 158 -2.65 20.13 -12.76
C ALA A 158 -1.27 20.24 -12.09
N ARG A 159 -0.57 19.12 -11.85
CA ARG A 159 0.81 19.11 -11.32
C ARG A 159 1.86 18.85 -12.39
N ARG A 160 1.50 18.26 -13.54
CA ARG A 160 2.46 17.85 -14.59
C ARG A 160 3.27 19.02 -15.15
N ASP A 161 2.62 20.17 -15.30
CA ASP A 161 3.22 21.40 -15.85
C ASP A 161 3.22 22.55 -14.83
N ASN A 162 3.12 22.24 -13.54
CA ASN A 162 3.11 23.26 -12.50
C ASN A 162 4.53 23.79 -12.25
N SER A 163 4.68 25.11 -12.17
CA SER A 163 5.98 25.78 -11.99
C SER A 163 6.68 25.47 -10.66
N TYR A 164 5.99 24.85 -9.69
CA TYR A 164 6.54 24.36 -8.42
C TYR A 164 6.69 22.83 -8.37
N CYS A 165 6.46 22.14 -9.49
CA CYS A 165 6.46 20.68 -9.62
C CYS A 165 7.00 20.24 -10.99
N LEU A 166 8.01 20.92 -11.50
CA LEU A 166 8.56 20.63 -12.83
C LEU A 166 9.25 19.27 -12.85
N LYS A 167 9.26 18.62 -14.00
CA LYS A 167 10.18 17.49 -14.25
C LYS A 167 11.62 17.90 -13.90
N ASN A 168 12.36 17.00 -13.27
CA ASN A 168 13.79 17.18 -13.01
C ASN A 168 14.57 17.40 -14.32
N THR A 169 14.25 16.69 -15.40
CA THR A 169 14.88 16.93 -16.72
C THR A 169 14.56 18.31 -17.29
N ALA A 170 13.40 18.89 -16.96
CA ALA A 170 13.06 20.26 -17.36
C ALA A 170 13.90 21.32 -16.62
N SER A 171 14.39 21.00 -15.42
CA SER A 171 15.23 21.91 -14.61
C SER A 171 16.71 21.84 -14.96
N SER A 172 17.20 20.75 -15.57
CA SER A 172 18.62 20.52 -15.85
C SER A 172 18.85 20.10 -17.30
N THR A 173 19.45 20.98 -18.10
CA THR A 173 19.83 20.68 -19.50
C THR A 173 20.73 19.45 -19.58
N ARG A 174 21.73 19.35 -18.70
CA ARG A 174 22.63 18.19 -18.66
C ARG A 174 21.88 16.88 -18.40
N LEU A 175 20.92 16.88 -17.47
CA LEU A 175 20.13 15.68 -17.20
C LEU A 175 19.24 15.30 -18.39
N ARG A 176 18.60 16.30 -19.01
CA ARG A 176 17.79 16.09 -20.22
C ARG A 176 18.60 15.47 -21.34
N ASP A 177 19.81 15.98 -21.60
CA ASP A 177 20.67 15.49 -22.69
C ASP A 177 21.10 14.04 -22.46
N LEU A 178 21.40 13.67 -21.21
CA LEU A 178 21.71 12.29 -20.82
C LEU A 178 20.51 11.33 -21.00
N CYS A 179 19.28 11.84 -20.86
CA CYS A 179 18.07 11.02 -20.97
C CYS A 179 17.51 10.96 -22.40
N SER A 180 17.77 11.94 -23.25
CA SER A 180 17.13 12.05 -24.58
C SER A 180 17.73 11.14 -25.64
N HIS A 181 19.00 10.74 -25.51
CA HIS A 181 19.71 9.95 -26.53
C HIS A 181 20.04 8.51 -26.08
N ASP A 182 19.66 8.13 -24.86
CA ASP A 182 20.01 6.82 -24.29
C ASP A 182 18.82 6.13 -23.61
N TYR A 183 18.15 5.29 -24.40
CA TYR A 183 17.06 4.44 -23.91
C TYR A 183 17.50 3.44 -22.83
N SER A 184 18.77 3.03 -22.82
CA SER A 184 19.29 2.10 -21.80
C SER A 184 19.53 2.80 -20.45
N GLY A 185 19.76 4.12 -20.48
CA GLY A 185 20.17 4.93 -19.33
C GLY A 185 21.61 4.68 -18.86
N SER A 186 22.44 4.00 -19.64
CA SER A 186 23.86 3.79 -19.41
C SER A 186 24.64 5.11 -19.20
N ALA A 187 24.37 6.15 -20.00
CA ALA A 187 25.00 7.46 -19.91
C ALA A 187 24.63 8.16 -18.59
N LEU A 188 23.35 8.07 -18.19
CA LEU A 188 22.88 8.58 -16.90
C LEU A 188 23.55 7.84 -15.73
N LEU A 189 23.65 6.51 -15.80
CA LEU A 189 24.31 5.70 -14.78
C LEU A 189 25.80 6.03 -14.68
N ALA A 190 26.50 6.14 -15.81
CA ALA A 190 27.91 6.50 -15.86
C ALA A 190 28.14 7.91 -15.29
N ALA A 191 27.30 8.87 -15.67
CA ALA A 191 27.39 10.24 -15.15
C ALA A 191 27.16 10.31 -13.64
N ALA A 192 26.26 9.48 -13.09
CA ALA A 192 25.93 9.51 -11.67
C ALA A 192 26.87 8.69 -10.78
N LYS A 193 27.57 7.67 -11.31
CA LYS A 193 28.34 6.66 -10.56
C LYS A 193 29.27 7.28 -9.52
N ASP A 194 30.04 8.29 -9.93
CA ASP A 194 31.08 8.93 -9.12
C ASP A 194 30.73 10.38 -8.75
N CYS A 195 29.48 10.81 -8.97
CA CYS A 195 29.04 12.13 -8.52
C CYS A 195 29.10 12.23 -6.98
N SER A 196 29.73 13.30 -6.51
CA SER A 196 29.54 13.78 -5.14
C SER A 196 28.08 14.20 -4.89
N ARG A 197 27.71 14.39 -3.62
CA ARG A 197 26.36 14.86 -3.27
C ARG A 197 25.99 16.18 -3.94
N SER A 198 26.95 17.12 -4.02
CA SER A 198 26.74 18.44 -4.62
C SER A 198 26.55 18.34 -6.13
N GLU A 199 27.41 17.57 -6.80
CA GLU A 199 27.32 17.34 -8.26
C GLU A 199 26.03 16.62 -8.64
N LEU A 200 25.60 15.65 -7.82
CA LEU A 200 24.33 14.96 -8.02
C LEU A 200 23.14 15.92 -7.92
N ILE A 201 23.15 16.83 -6.94
CA ILE A 201 22.09 17.84 -6.80
C ILE A 201 22.07 18.78 -8.00
N GLN A 202 23.23 19.25 -8.45
CA GLN A 202 23.35 20.12 -9.63
C GLN A 202 22.91 19.39 -10.91
N LEU A 203 23.22 18.09 -11.01
CA LEU A 203 22.75 17.25 -12.11
C LEU A 203 21.21 17.18 -12.10
N MET A 204 20.60 16.94 -10.94
CA MET A 204 19.15 16.71 -10.84
C MET A 204 18.28 17.96 -10.93
N GLN A 205 18.83 19.15 -10.66
CA GLN A 205 18.06 20.38 -10.57
C GLN A 205 18.93 21.65 -10.54
N THR A 206 18.38 22.74 -11.08
CA THR A 206 18.92 24.12 -10.95
C THR A 206 18.14 24.95 -9.92
N ASP A 207 16.86 24.65 -9.72
CA ASP A 207 15.99 25.24 -8.69
C ASP A 207 15.26 24.12 -7.92
N ARG A 208 14.76 24.41 -6.72
CA ARG A 208 14.02 23.50 -5.83
C ARG A 208 12.64 23.10 -6.36
N LYS A 209 12.18 23.71 -7.46
CA LYS A 209 10.80 23.65 -7.97
C LYS A 209 10.55 22.45 -8.89
N VAL A 210 11.10 21.29 -8.52
CA VAL A 210 11.01 20.04 -9.27
C VAL A 210 10.16 19.00 -8.54
N VAL A 211 9.66 17.97 -9.24
CA VAL A 211 8.87 16.89 -8.65
C VAL A 211 9.65 16.20 -7.52
N TRP A 212 10.94 15.94 -7.72
CA TRP A 212 11.83 15.38 -6.72
C TRP A 212 12.98 16.33 -6.41
N ASN A 213 12.89 17.03 -5.28
CA ASN A 213 13.87 18.00 -4.85
C ASN A 213 14.91 17.36 -3.93
N PHE A 214 16.17 17.38 -4.39
CA PHE A 214 17.32 16.80 -3.69
C PHE A 214 18.08 17.82 -2.82
N LYS A 215 17.71 19.11 -2.86
CA LYS A 215 18.40 20.18 -2.13
C LYS A 215 18.40 19.95 -0.62
N PRO A 216 17.31 19.42 0.00
CA PRO A 216 17.33 19.11 1.42
C PRO A 216 18.32 18.00 1.82
N ALA A 217 18.81 17.19 0.85
CA ALA A 217 19.80 16.14 1.06
C ALA A 217 21.26 16.63 0.87
N ALA A 218 21.48 17.92 0.64
CA ALA A 218 22.82 18.52 0.61
C ALA A 218 23.55 18.32 1.95
N THR A 219 24.89 18.35 1.93
CA THR A 219 25.69 18.37 3.15
C THR A 219 25.31 19.56 4.02
N GLY A 220 24.99 19.31 5.30
CA GLY A 220 24.46 20.33 6.22
C GLY A 220 22.97 20.66 6.04
N GLY A 221 22.28 20.01 5.08
CA GLY A 221 20.83 20.08 4.93
C GLY A 221 20.09 19.24 5.97
N ILE A 222 18.75 19.24 5.90
CA ILE A 222 17.89 18.48 6.81
C ILE A 222 17.88 16.96 6.57
N GLY A 223 18.63 16.48 5.57
CA GLY A 223 18.82 15.05 5.31
C GLY A 223 17.65 14.35 4.63
N THR A 224 16.77 15.10 3.94
CA THR A 224 15.58 14.55 3.27
C THR A 224 15.68 14.64 1.75
N ILE A 225 14.97 13.77 1.04
CA ILE A 225 14.61 13.96 -0.37
C ILE A 225 13.11 14.28 -0.40
N GLU A 226 12.73 15.33 -1.13
CA GLU A 226 11.38 15.88 -1.08
C GLU A 226 10.61 15.57 -2.38
N PHE A 227 9.47 14.90 -2.25
CA PHE A 227 8.53 14.67 -3.35
C PHE A 227 7.41 15.72 -3.34
N ARG A 228 7.17 16.39 -4.47
CA ARG A 228 6.22 17.50 -4.61
C ARG A 228 4.98 17.17 -5.46
N GLY A 229 4.72 15.90 -5.77
CA GLY A 229 3.69 15.53 -6.75
C GLY A 229 2.24 15.53 -6.26
N GLY A 230 2.01 15.57 -4.95
CA GLY A 230 0.65 15.58 -4.40
C GLY A 230 -0.07 16.92 -4.63
N ARG A 231 -1.38 16.84 -4.88
CA ARG A 231 -2.27 17.96 -5.21
C ARG A 231 -3.44 18.02 -4.24
N HIS A 232 -3.79 19.22 -3.75
CA HIS A 232 -4.99 19.52 -2.91
C HIS A 232 -5.36 18.33 -2.04
N LEU A 233 -4.50 17.97 -1.09
CA LEU A 233 -4.84 16.90 -0.17
C LEU A 233 -6.11 17.32 0.56
N ARG A 234 -7.20 16.58 0.34
CA ARG A 234 -8.56 16.92 0.81
C ARG A 234 -9.09 15.75 1.62
N GLY A 235 -8.53 15.59 2.81
CA GLY A 235 -8.88 14.51 3.72
C GLY A 235 -7.82 13.40 3.81
N PRO A 236 -7.98 12.51 4.80
CA PRO A 236 -6.93 11.60 5.24
C PRO A 236 -6.56 10.57 4.18
N VAL A 237 -7.54 10.05 3.44
CA VAL A 237 -7.31 9.02 2.42
C VAL A 237 -6.34 9.49 1.34
N ARG A 238 -6.51 10.73 0.84
CA ARG A 238 -5.63 11.29 -0.19
C ARG A 238 -4.25 11.60 0.35
N THR A 239 -4.16 12.09 1.58
CA THR A 239 -2.88 12.34 2.26
C THR A 239 -2.08 11.04 2.42
N LYS A 240 -2.70 10.00 2.97
CA LYS A 240 -2.08 8.68 3.16
C LYS A 240 -1.63 8.05 1.83
N ARG A 241 -2.41 8.21 0.75
CA ARG A 241 -2.04 7.76 -0.60
C ARG A 241 -0.72 8.36 -1.08
N TRP A 242 -0.57 9.68 -0.99
CA TRP A 242 0.63 10.36 -1.48
C TRP A 242 1.87 10.10 -0.62
N ILE A 243 1.69 9.96 0.70
CA ILE A 243 2.75 9.48 1.61
C ILE A 243 3.19 8.07 1.19
N ALA A 244 2.24 7.14 1.09
CA ALA A 244 2.53 5.76 0.71
C ALA A 244 3.19 5.66 -0.66
N PHE A 245 2.74 6.44 -1.64
CA PHE A 245 3.32 6.50 -2.97
C PHE A 245 4.77 6.96 -2.93
N ALA A 246 5.04 8.11 -2.32
CA ALA A 246 6.36 8.71 -2.31
C ALA A 246 7.38 7.78 -1.61
N VAL A 247 7.03 7.28 -0.43
CA VAL A 247 7.89 6.37 0.35
C VAL A 247 8.13 5.05 -0.39
N SER A 248 7.08 4.42 -0.91
CA SER A 248 7.22 3.12 -1.59
C SER A 248 7.97 3.21 -2.91
N PHE A 249 7.82 4.32 -3.64
CA PHE A 249 8.63 4.57 -4.83
C PHE A 249 10.11 4.78 -4.49
N THR A 250 10.42 5.55 -3.44
CA THR A 250 11.80 5.67 -2.94
C THR A 250 12.37 4.30 -2.54
N HIS A 251 11.59 3.46 -1.86
CA HIS A 251 12.02 2.11 -1.49
C HIS A 251 12.31 1.25 -2.72
N PHE A 252 11.39 1.19 -3.69
CA PHE A 252 11.59 0.51 -4.96
C PHE A 252 12.92 0.90 -5.65
N LEU A 253 13.24 2.20 -5.70
CA LEU A 253 14.49 2.66 -6.33
C LEU A 253 15.74 2.20 -5.57
N LEU A 254 15.67 2.15 -4.25
CA LEU A 254 16.76 1.67 -3.40
C LEU A 254 16.94 0.15 -3.49
N GLU A 255 15.87 -0.62 -3.66
CA GLU A 255 15.93 -2.07 -3.92
C GLU A 255 16.42 -2.39 -5.33
N ALA A 256 16.07 -1.54 -6.30
CA ALA A 256 16.52 -1.67 -7.68
C ALA A 256 18.04 -1.57 -7.80
N LYS A 257 18.71 -0.78 -6.93
CA LYS A 257 20.18 -0.62 -6.87
C LYS A 257 20.79 -0.38 -8.26
N ALA A 258 20.16 0.49 -9.06
CA ALA A 258 20.50 0.65 -10.48
C ALA A 258 21.96 1.07 -10.70
N CYS A 259 22.50 1.98 -9.88
CA CYS A 259 23.90 2.39 -9.95
C CYS A 259 24.85 1.23 -9.64
N THR A 260 24.53 0.44 -8.61
CA THR A 260 25.33 -0.71 -8.17
C THR A 260 25.32 -1.83 -9.20
N ARG A 261 24.15 -2.09 -9.78
CA ARG A 261 23.94 -3.16 -10.77
C ARG A 261 24.34 -2.73 -12.18
N GLY A 262 24.56 -1.44 -12.42
CA GLY A 262 24.84 -0.88 -13.74
C GLY A 262 23.68 -1.03 -14.74
N ARG A 263 22.44 -1.28 -14.27
CA ARG A 263 21.26 -1.43 -15.12
C ARG A 263 19.96 -1.12 -14.37
N PHE A 264 18.96 -0.66 -15.11
CA PHE A 264 17.61 -0.45 -14.58
C PHE A 264 16.77 -1.73 -14.67
N PRO A 265 15.85 -1.96 -13.72
CA PRO A 265 14.76 -2.90 -13.91
C PRO A 265 13.99 -2.60 -15.21
N PRO A 266 13.60 -3.62 -15.99
CA PRO A 266 12.77 -3.39 -17.16
C PRO A 266 11.36 -2.95 -16.72
N ILE A 267 10.94 -1.79 -17.25
CA ILE A 267 9.61 -1.20 -17.06
C ILE A 267 9.11 -0.83 -18.45
N TYR A 268 7.95 -1.36 -18.84
CA TYR A 268 7.42 -1.18 -20.19
C TYR A 268 6.25 -0.20 -20.24
N SER A 269 5.62 0.06 -19.10
CA SER A 269 4.47 0.96 -18.98
C SER A 269 4.37 1.63 -17.61
N THR A 270 3.55 2.69 -17.53
CA THR A 270 3.16 3.32 -16.27
C THR A 270 2.49 2.32 -15.32
N HIS A 271 1.68 1.40 -15.85
CA HIS A 271 1.04 0.35 -15.06
C HIS A 271 2.08 -0.58 -14.42
N ASP A 272 3.10 -0.99 -15.17
CA ASP A 272 4.18 -1.85 -14.67
C ASP A 272 4.96 -1.17 -13.55
N LEU A 273 5.34 0.10 -13.75
CA LEU A 273 6.01 0.89 -12.72
C LEU A 273 5.15 0.97 -11.46
N TYR A 274 3.86 1.26 -11.62
CA TYR A 274 2.94 1.36 -10.50
C TYR A 274 2.82 0.05 -9.73
N ASN A 275 2.75 -1.09 -10.43
CA ASN A 275 2.72 -2.41 -9.80
C ASN A 275 4.01 -2.71 -9.04
N ARG A 276 5.18 -2.28 -9.52
CA ARG A 276 6.44 -2.37 -8.75
C ARG A 276 6.38 -1.53 -7.48
N ILE A 277 5.89 -0.29 -7.56
CA ILE A 277 5.70 0.58 -6.39
C ILE A 277 4.75 -0.09 -5.38
N ARG A 278 3.64 -0.68 -5.85
CA ARG A 278 2.70 -1.40 -4.98
C ARG A 278 3.31 -2.67 -4.35
N SER A 279 4.18 -3.35 -5.08
CA SER A 279 4.93 -4.51 -4.55
C SER A 279 5.82 -4.06 -3.40
N SER A 280 6.69 -3.07 -3.62
CA SER A 280 7.56 -2.48 -2.58
C SER A 280 6.78 -1.87 -1.42
N ALA A 281 5.55 -1.39 -1.65
CA ALA A 281 4.66 -0.93 -0.59
C ALA A 281 4.18 -2.07 0.33
N THR A 282 4.21 -3.32 -0.12
CA THR A 282 3.86 -4.49 0.69
C THR A 282 4.90 -4.68 1.79
N ASP A 283 6.18 -4.56 1.43
CA ASP A 283 7.32 -4.73 2.33
C ASP A 283 7.33 -3.68 3.45
N LEU A 284 6.71 -2.52 3.20
CA LEU A 284 6.57 -1.42 4.15
C LEU A 284 5.21 -1.38 4.87
N ALA A 285 4.33 -2.35 4.65
CA ALA A 285 2.93 -2.34 5.12
C ALA A 285 2.11 -1.08 4.69
N LEU A 286 2.51 -0.43 3.58
CA LEU A 286 1.88 0.76 3.01
C LEU A 286 0.90 0.45 1.86
N ARG A 287 0.91 -0.79 1.33
CA ARG A 287 0.07 -1.20 0.18
C ARG A 287 -1.41 -0.90 0.36
N LYS A 288 -1.94 -1.03 1.57
CA LYS A 288 -3.35 -0.73 1.92
C LYS A 288 -3.77 0.72 1.60
N TYR A 289 -2.81 1.64 1.52
CA TYR A 289 -3.08 3.04 1.20
C TYR A 289 -3.00 3.35 -0.28
N LEU A 290 -2.39 2.49 -1.09
CA LEU A 290 -2.31 2.69 -2.54
C LEU A 290 -3.58 2.16 -3.23
N PRO A 291 -4.18 2.92 -4.15
CA PRO A 291 -5.26 2.38 -4.98
C PRO A 291 -4.79 1.20 -5.82
N LEU A 292 -5.75 0.41 -6.34
CA LEU A 292 -5.45 -0.68 -7.27
C LEU A 292 -4.85 -0.15 -8.59
N ASP A 293 -5.32 1.00 -9.05
CA ASP A 293 -4.96 1.63 -10.32
C ASP A 293 -4.42 3.06 -10.08
N TYR A 294 -3.30 3.40 -10.73
CA TYR A 294 -2.67 4.73 -10.67
C TYR A 294 -3.58 5.82 -11.22
N ASN A 295 -4.58 5.48 -12.05
CA ASN A 295 -5.57 6.42 -12.55
C ASN A 295 -6.41 7.06 -11.43
N VAL A 296 -6.41 6.47 -10.23
CA VAL A 296 -7.00 7.10 -9.04
C VAL A 296 -6.07 8.16 -8.44
N LEU A 297 -4.75 8.01 -8.57
CA LEU A 297 -3.76 9.01 -8.14
C LEU A 297 -3.74 10.22 -9.07
N ASN A 298 -3.74 10.00 -10.39
CA ASN A 298 -3.76 11.08 -11.38
C ASN A 298 -5.14 11.73 -11.58
N GLU A 299 -6.15 11.25 -10.85
CA GLU A 299 -7.52 11.73 -10.84
C GLU A 299 -8.30 11.55 -12.16
N THR A 300 -7.84 10.72 -13.10
CA THR A 300 -8.59 10.38 -14.32
C THR A 300 -9.72 9.38 -14.03
N LYS A 301 -9.54 8.51 -13.03
CA LYS A 301 -10.59 7.66 -12.47
C LYS A 301 -11.01 8.17 -11.09
N ARG A 302 -12.32 8.11 -10.80
CA ARG A 302 -12.81 8.35 -9.45
C ARG A 302 -12.46 7.14 -8.59
N THR A 303 -12.08 7.39 -7.33
CA THR A 303 -12.06 6.31 -6.34
C THR A 303 -13.48 5.75 -6.27
N PRO A 304 -13.67 4.42 -6.38
CA PRO A 304 -14.94 3.81 -6.04
C PRO A 304 -15.31 4.32 -4.65
N GLN A 305 -16.42 5.04 -4.54
CA GLN A 305 -16.88 5.39 -3.20
C GLN A 305 -17.18 4.06 -2.52
N PRO A 306 -16.66 3.80 -1.31
CA PRO A 306 -17.15 2.66 -0.56
C PRO A 306 -18.66 2.82 -0.52
N VAL A 307 -19.38 1.83 -1.04
CA VAL A 307 -20.84 1.82 -1.02
C VAL A 307 -21.22 2.08 0.43
N ARG A 308 -21.83 3.25 0.69
CA ARG A 308 -22.28 3.61 2.03
C ARG A 308 -23.46 2.70 2.34
N HIS A 309 -23.17 1.49 2.81
CA HIS A 309 -24.11 0.72 3.58
C HIS A 309 -24.18 1.40 4.96
N ASP A 310 -25.21 2.21 5.14
CA ASP A 310 -25.81 2.53 6.44
C ASP A 310 -24.89 3.13 7.52
N LEU A 311 -24.35 4.33 7.27
CA LEU A 311 -24.08 5.23 8.39
C LEU A 311 -25.35 6.04 8.68
N PRO A 312 -25.97 5.90 9.87
CA PRO A 312 -27.10 6.74 10.24
C PRO A 312 -26.67 8.22 10.22
N PRO A 313 -27.61 9.14 9.95
CA PRO A 313 -27.32 10.56 9.92
C PRO A 313 -26.68 10.98 11.25
N PHE A 314 -25.45 11.50 11.18
CA PHE A 314 -24.75 12.09 12.31
C PHE A 314 -25.52 13.35 12.76
N SER A 315 -26.41 13.21 13.74
CA SER A 315 -26.95 14.31 14.52
C SER A 315 -25.93 14.68 15.60
N PHE A 316 -25.25 15.81 15.43
CA PHE A 316 -24.51 16.40 16.54
C PHE A 316 -25.52 16.88 17.58
N PRO A 317 -25.32 16.60 18.89
CA PRO A 317 -26.02 17.34 19.92
C PRO A 317 -25.63 18.83 19.80
N PRO A 318 -26.59 19.76 19.94
CA PRO A 318 -26.27 21.18 19.88
C PRO A 318 -25.25 21.51 20.98
N PRO A 319 -24.25 22.37 20.68
CA PRO A 319 -23.27 22.73 21.68
C PRO A 319 -23.95 23.49 22.82
N ALA A 320 -23.74 23.01 24.05
CA ALA A 320 -24.10 23.72 25.26
C ALA A 320 -23.12 24.88 25.45
N TYR A 321 -23.44 26.04 24.88
CA TYR A 321 -22.76 27.30 25.22
C TYR A 321 -23.59 28.07 26.26
N PRO A 322 -22.97 28.55 27.35
CA PRO A 322 -23.58 29.55 28.22
C PRO A 322 -23.91 30.81 27.43
N ARG A 323 -25.16 31.25 27.49
CA ARG A 323 -25.61 32.55 26.99
C ARG A 323 -25.18 33.64 27.99
N GLU A 324 -23.96 34.12 27.88
CA GLU A 324 -23.63 35.45 28.44
C GLU A 324 -23.42 36.44 27.29
N PRO A 325 -24.19 37.54 27.23
CA PRO A 325 -23.98 38.58 26.24
C PRO A 325 -22.69 39.37 26.58
N PRO A 326 -21.83 39.67 25.59
CA PRO A 326 -20.70 40.55 25.83
C PRO A 326 -21.16 41.98 26.13
N PRO A 327 -20.43 42.73 26.99
CA PRO A 327 -20.74 44.12 27.29
C PRO A 327 -20.62 44.99 26.04
N ALA A 328 -21.58 45.91 25.90
CA ALA A 328 -21.68 46.86 24.81
C ALA A 328 -20.44 47.77 24.74
N TYR A 329 -19.69 47.67 23.64
CA TYR A 329 -18.66 48.64 23.28
C TYR A 329 -19.28 49.74 22.41
N THR A 330 -19.33 50.95 22.94
CA THR A 330 -19.62 52.18 22.19
C THR A 330 -18.40 52.59 21.38
N ALA A 331 -18.43 52.34 20.07
CA ALA A 331 -17.44 52.85 19.13
C ALA A 331 -17.90 54.20 18.55
N GLY A 332 -17.12 55.24 18.82
CA GLY A 332 -17.27 56.57 18.24
C GLY A 332 -17.10 56.55 16.72
N ARG A 333 -18.01 57.26 16.04
CA ARG A 333 -17.93 57.63 14.64
C ARG A 333 -16.78 58.61 14.43
N ASP A 334 -15.94 58.34 13.44
CA ASP A 334 -15.48 59.36 12.51
C ASP A 334 -15.24 58.71 11.14
N ARG A 335 -15.98 59.16 10.13
CA ARG A 335 -15.90 58.70 8.74
C ARG A 335 -15.76 59.92 7.85
N GLY A 336 -14.54 60.18 7.39
CA GLY A 336 -14.27 61.05 6.26
C GLY A 336 -14.46 60.28 4.95
N GLU A 337 -15.27 60.83 4.06
CA GLU A 337 -15.57 60.33 2.73
C GLU A 337 -14.38 60.55 1.78
N ARG A 338 -14.05 59.55 0.96
CA ARG A 338 -13.45 59.75 -0.35
C ARG A 338 -13.94 58.68 -1.31
N SER A 339 -14.72 59.13 -2.29
CA SER A 339 -15.23 58.36 -3.42
C SER A 339 -14.22 58.45 -4.55
N GLU A 340 -13.70 57.32 -5.01
CA GLU A 340 -13.05 57.20 -6.32
C GLU A 340 -13.69 56.06 -7.10
N SER A 341 -14.19 56.42 -8.28
CA SER A 341 -14.87 55.58 -9.26
C SER A 341 -13.89 54.69 -10.02
N VAL A 342 -14.21 53.40 -10.15
CA VAL A 342 -13.49 52.44 -11.01
C VAL A 342 -14.42 51.98 -12.14
N PRO A 343 -13.96 51.96 -13.42
CA PRO A 343 -14.80 51.62 -14.56
C PRO A 343 -14.93 50.10 -14.77
N ALA A 344 -16.10 49.72 -15.31
CA ALA A 344 -16.50 48.34 -15.60
C ALA A 344 -15.74 47.74 -16.78
N TYR A 345 -15.29 46.48 -16.62
CA TYR A 345 -14.74 45.66 -17.70
C TYR A 345 -15.67 44.47 -18.01
N SER A 346 -16.01 44.37 -19.30
CA SER A 346 -16.90 43.39 -19.94
C SER A 346 -16.25 42.00 -20.04
N ARG A 347 -17.03 40.94 -19.81
CA ARG A 347 -16.61 39.53 -20.01
C ARG A 347 -17.05 39.01 -21.39
N PRO A 348 -16.22 38.20 -22.08
CA PRO A 348 -16.67 37.43 -23.24
C PRO A 348 -17.22 36.05 -22.84
N SER A 349 -18.27 35.63 -23.55
CA SER A 349 -18.96 34.34 -23.44
C SER A 349 -18.18 33.18 -24.06
N CYS A 350 -18.07 32.07 -23.35
CA CYS A 350 -17.57 30.79 -23.89
C CYS A 350 -18.73 29.83 -24.19
N SER A 351 -18.79 29.34 -25.42
CA SER A 351 -19.65 28.26 -25.89
C SER A 351 -19.09 26.88 -25.50
N ARG A 352 -19.99 25.95 -25.16
CA ARG A 352 -19.69 24.54 -24.82
C ARG A 352 -19.70 23.65 -26.07
N PRO A 353 -18.78 22.68 -26.20
CA PRO A 353 -18.99 21.53 -27.07
C PRO A 353 -19.59 20.34 -26.29
N SER A 354 -20.52 19.66 -26.95
CA SER A 354 -21.18 18.42 -26.54
C SER A 354 -20.26 17.21 -26.65
N TYR A 355 -20.30 16.31 -25.65
CA TYR A 355 -19.62 15.01 -25.69
C TYR A 355 -20.64 13.86 -25.74
N SER A 356 -20.40 12.95 -26.68
CA SER A 356 -21.00 11.63 -26.85
C SER A 356 -20.41 10.61 -25.86
N ARG A 357 -21.25 9.68 -25.38
CA ARG A 357 -20.88 8.57 -24.49
C ARG A 357 -20.29 7.39 -25.26
N PRO A 358 -19.33 6.65 -24.68
CA PRO A 358 -19.17 5.24 -25.02
C PRO A 358 -19.34 4.29 -23.83
N HIS A 359 -19.63 3.07 -24.26
CA HIS A 359 -19.94 1.80 -23.62
C HIS A 359 -19.16 1.39 -22.36
N PHE A 360 -19.87 0.64 -21.50
CA PHE A 360 -19.35 -0.08 -20.33
C PHE A 360 -18.57 -1.34 -20.73
N SER A 361 -17.41 -1.58 -20.10
CA SER A 361 -16.76 -2.89 -20.05
C SER A 361 -16.67 -3.38 -18.60
N SER A 362 -17.05 -4.64 -18.39
CA SER A 362 -17.01 -5.37 -17.13
C SER A 362 -15.57 -5.80 -16.77
N SER A 363 -15.05 -5.34 -15.64
CA SER A 363 -13.80 -5.83 -15.05
C SER A 363 -13.86 -5.72 -13.52
N ASP A 364 -14.62 -6.63 -12.90
CA ASP A 364 -14.56 -6.94 -11.47
C ASP A 364 -14.40 -8.47 -11.42
N LEU A 365 -13.23 -8.98 -11.00
CA LEU A 365 -12.99 -10.31 -10.36
C LEU A 365 -11.48 -10.68 -10.25
N ASP A 366 -10.62 -9.78 -9.75
CA ASP A 366 -9.22 -10.10 -9.39
C ASP A 366 -9.01 -10.17 -7.85
N GLU A 367 -9.98 -10.72 -7.13
CA GLU A 367 -9.98 -10.76 -5.65
C GLU A 367 -9.24 -11.98 -5.04
N TRP A 368 -8.58 -12.81 -5.86
CA TRP A 368 -7.91 -14.04 -5.39
C TRP A 368 -6.39 -13.94 -5.55
N GLY A 369 -5.70 -13.51 -4.48
CA GLY A 369 -4.24 -13.59 -4.36
C GLY A 369 -3.72 -15.05 -4.32
N PRO A 370 -2.41 -15.28 -4.08
CA PRO A 370 -1.72 -16.55 -4.33
C PRO A 370 -2.03 -17.63 -3.28
N TRP A 371 -3.29 -18.04 -3.21
CA TRP A 371 -3.78 -19.19 -2.45
C TRP A 371 -3.46 -20.56 -3.08
N PRO A 372 -3.38 -20.73 -4.43
CA PRO A 372 -3.21 -22.07 -5.00
C PRO A 372 -1.89 -22.75 -4.59
N PHE A 373 -0.82 -21.97 -4.45
CA PHE A 373 0.51 -22.50 -4.13
C PHE A 373 0.59 -23.06 -2.70
N ASN A 374 -0.01 -22.40 -1.72
CA ASN A 374 0.04 -22.85 -0.34
C ASN A 374 -0.87 -24.08 -0.12
N ILE A 375 -2.02 -24.14 -0.79
CA ILE A 375 -2.89 -25.33 -0.75
C ILE A 375 -2.21 -26.51 -1.45
N ALA A 376 -1.66 -26.31 -2.65
CA ALA A 376 -0.94 -27.36 -3.37
C ALA A 376 0.25 -27.90 -2.57
N TYR A 377 1.01 -27.02 -1.91
CA TYR A 377 2.12 -27.42 -1.03
C TYR A 377 1.63 -28.24 0.17
N CYS A 378 0.55 -27.82 0.83
CA CYS A 378 -0.05 -28.56 1.95
C CYS A 378 -0.57 -29.94 1.51
N VAL A 379 -1.23 -30.02 0.35
CA VAL A 379 -1.73 -31.27 -0.23
C VAL A 379 -0.57 -32.21 -0.56
N LEU A 380 0.50 -31.73 -1.19
CA LEU A 380 1.68 -32.53 -1.50
C LEU A 380 2.35 -33.09 -0.25
N ARG A 381 2.44 -32.32 0.83
CA ARG A 381 3.01 -32.79 2.10
C ARG A 381 2.12 -33.80 2.81
N LEU A 382 0.80 -33.62 2.74
CA LEU A 382 -0.15 -34.60 3.26
C LEU A 382 -0.07 -35.93 2.49
N LEU A 383 0.02 -35.88 1.16
CA LEU A 383 0.21 -37.05 0.30
C LEU A 383 1.52 -37.78 0.63
N GLN A 384 2.61 -37.03 0.84
CA GLN A 384 3.90 -37.60 1.25
C GLN A 384 3.81 -38.31 2.61
N PHE A 385 3.06 -37.75 3.56
CA PHE A 385 2.82 -38.36 4.87
C PHE A 385 2.01 -39.66 4.78
N VAL A 386 0.90 -39.66 4.02
CA VAL A 386 0.06 -40.85 3.82
C VAL A 386 0.83 -41.95 3.10
N LEU A 387 1.67 -41.61 2.11
CA LEU A 387 2.55 -42.56 1.44
C LEU A 387 3.55 -43.18 2.43
N GLY A 388 4.16 -42.37 3.31
CA GLY A 388 5.06 -42.84 4.36
C GLY A 388 4.40 -43.84 5.31
N LEU A 389 3.17 -43.55 5.76
CA LEU A 389 2.39 -44.48 6.61
C LEU A 389 2.01 -45.77 5.87
N THR A 390 1.67 -45.67 4.59
CA THR A 390 1.29 -46.84 3.77
C THR A 390 2.49 -47.76 3.56
N VAL A 391 3.66 -47.21 3.24
CA VAL A 391 4.90 -47.98 3.12
C VAL A 391 5.27 -48.61 4.46
N ALA A 392 5.20 -47.86 5.57
CA ALA A 392 5.47 -48.39 6.90
C ALA A 392 4.49 -49.53 7.28
N GLY A 393 3.21 -49.43 6.93
CA GLY A 393 2.22 -50.48 7.16
C GLY A 393 2.48 -51.74 6.32
N ILE A 394 2.76 -51.59 5.02
CA ILE A 394 3.05 -52.72 4.12
C ILE A 394 4.31 -53.46 4.58
N TYR A 395 5.40 -52.74 4.85
CA TYR A 395 6.66 -53.35 5.28
C TYR A 395 6.62 -53.81 6.74
N GLY A 396 5.83 -53.17 7.60
CA GLY A 396 5.62 -53.61 8.98
C GLY A 396 4.86 -54.93 9.05
N HIS A 397 3.90 -55.16 8.15
CA HIS A 397 3.13 -56.41 8.13
C HIS A 397 3.88 -57.58 7.48
N ALA A 398 4.81 -57.30 6.56
CA ALA A 398 5.62 -58.30 5.87
C ALA A 398 6.72 -58.96 6.74
N ILE A 399 6.90 -58.52 8.00
CA ILE A 399 7.99 -58.98 8.88
C ILE A 399 7.53 -60.08 9.86
N GLU A 400 6.24 -60.43 9.92
CA GLU A 400 5.76 -61.49 10.85
C GLU A 400 5.81 -62.93 10.30
N VAL A 401 6.38 -63.17 9.12
CA VAL A 401 6.46 -64.52 8.55
C VAL A 401 7.84 -64.80 7.98
N GLU A 402 8.78 -65.19 8.84
CA GLU A 402 9.80 -66.24 8.63
C GLU A 402 10.92 -66.13 9.68
N ASP A 403 10.92 -67.11 10.59
CA ASP A 403 12.05 -67.68 11.30
C ASP A 403 13.23 -66.76 11.71
N GLY A 404 13.13 -66.26 12.94
CA GLY A 404 14.21 -66.41 13.92
C GLY A 404 15.52 -65.64 13.70
N VAL A 405 15.58 -64.64 12.81
CA VAL A 405 16.75 -63.77 12.68
C VAL A 405 16.39 -62.32 12.94
N ASN A 406 16.82 -61.85 14.11
CA ASN A 406 16.59 -60.51 14.64
C ASN A 406 17.50 -59.47 13.96
N ILE A 407 17.25 -59.18 12.68
CA ILE A 407 17.87 -58.06 11.98
C ILE A 407 16.80 -57.33 11.18
N ARG A 408 16.67 -56.02 11.45
CA ARG A 408 16.28 -54.90 10.54
C ARG A 408 15.16 -53.98 11.06
N PHE A 409 15.41 -53.30 12.17
CA PHE A 409 14.84 -51.98 12.45
C PHE A 409 15.70 -50.86 11.84
N GLY A 410 15.82 -50.82 10.50
CA GLY A 410 16.72 -49.88 9.82
C GLY A 410 16.02 -48.89 8.90
N PHE A 411 15.11 -49.35 8.06
CA PHE A 411 14.58 -48.53 6.97
C PHE A 411 13.27 -47.83 7.34
N ALA A 412 12.34 -48.54 8.00
CA ALA A 412 11.05 -47.99 8.39
C ALA A 412 11.19 -46.84 9.39
N GLU A 413 12.06 -46.97 10.40
CA GLU A 413 12.29 -45.91 11.39
C GLU A 413 12.99 -44.68 10.79
N VAL A 414 14.00 -44.90 9.94
CA VAL A 414 14.76 -43.82 9.29
C VAL A 414 13.92 -43.03 8.29
N VAL A 415 12.86 -43.61 7.73
CA VAL A 415 11.96 -42.90 6.79
C VAL A 415 10.71 -42.38 7.48
N ALA A 416 10.11 -43.17 8.38
CA ALA A 416 8.87 -42.79 9.05
C ALA A 416 9.09 -41.66 10.06
N ILE A 417 10.15 -41.71 10.87
CA ILE A 417 10.39 -40.70 11.92
C ILE A 417 10.62 -39.31 11.29
N PRO A 418 11.50 -39.13 10.28
CA PRO A 418 11.66 -37.82 9.64
C PRO A 418 10.41 -37.35 8.89
N SER A 419 9.64 -38.28 8.30
CA SER A 419 8.38 -37.94 7.62
C SER A 419 7.32 -37.45 8.61
N MET A 420 7.21 -38.09 9.78
CA MET A 420 6.33 -37.66 10.87
C MET A 420 6.76 -36.31 11.45
N LEU A 421 8.06 -36.12 11.72
CA LEU A 421 8.59 -34.85 12.23
C LEU A 421 8.41 -33.70 11.23
N THR A 422 8.59 -33.97 9.93
CA THR A 422 8.36 -32.99 8.86
C THR A 422 6.88 -32.63 8.76
N ALA A 423 5.99 -33.62 8.80
CA ALA A 423 4.54 -33.38 8.79
C ALA A 423 4.09 -32.58 10.03
N LEU A 424 4.63 -32.90 11.21
CA LEU A 424 4.34 -32.19 12.45
C LEU A 424 4.86 -30.74 12.39
N GLY A 425 6.08 -30.53 11.89
CA GLY A 425 6.67 -29.20 11.68
C GLY A 425 5.86 -28.37 10.69
N CYS A 426 5.40 -28.95 9.59
CA CYS A 426 4.50 -28.29 8.64
C CYS A 426 3.14 -27.99 9.26
N GLY A 427 2.57 -28.91 10.06
CA GLY A 427 1.32 -28.70 10.78
C GLY A 427 1.42 -27.55 11.78
N LEU A 428 2.50 -27.47 12.55
CA LEU A 428 2.76 -26.39 13.50
C LEU A 428 3.02 -25.05 12.80
N TYR A 429 3.76 -25.05 11.68
CA TYR A 429 3.96 -23.85 10.84
C TYR A 429 2.64 -23.36 10.24
N CYS A 430 1.81 -24.27 9.73
CA CYS A 430 0.47 -23.94 9.28
C CYS A 430 -0.34 -23.38 10.44
N LEU A 431 -0.38 -24.02 11.61
CA LEU A 431 -1.09 -23.53 12.79
C LEU A 431 -0.63 -22.14 13.25
N TYR A 432 0.67 -21.83 13.13
CA TYR A 432 1.24 -20.52 13.42
C TYR A 432 0.74 -19.43 12.44
N GLU A 433 0.83 -19.70 11.13
CA GLU A 433 0.26 -18.82 10.09
C GLU A 433 -1.29 -18.72 10.22
N PHE A 434 -1.94 -19.83 10.58
CA PHE A 434 -3.38 -19.92 10.83
C PHE A 434 -3.79 -19.08 12.04
N HIS A 435 -3.00 -19.02 13.11
CA HIS A 435 -3.28 -18.17 14.27
C HIS A 435 -3.29 -16.68 13.89
N ASP A 436 -2.36 -16.24 13.03
CA ASP A 436 -2.31 -14.87 12.55
C ASP A 436 -3.50 -14.52 11.63
N VAL A 437 -3.96 -15.48 10.83
CA VAL A 437 -5.17 -15.33 10.00
C VAL A 437 -6.47 -15.38 10.82
N TRP A 438 -6.54 -16.27 11.82
CA TRP A 438 -7.70 -16.51 12.69
C TRP A 438 -8.09 -15.29 13.54
N THR A 439 -7.10 -14.54 14.00
CA THR A 439 -7.33 -13.34 14.83
C THR A 439 -7.93 -12.18 14.05
N ARG A 440 -7.72 -12.09 12.73
CA ARG A 440 -7.97 -10.87 11.95
C ARG A 440 -9.30 -10.80 11.18
N ASN A 441 -10.11 -11.87 11.09
CA ASN A 441 -11.34 -11.81 10.27
C ASN A 441 -12.52 -12.67 10.77
N ALA A 442 -13.58 -12.01 11.23
CA ALA A 442 -14.75 -12.67 11.85
C ALA A 442 -15.58 -13.54 10.90
N LYS A 443 -15.73 -13.15 9.62
CA LYS A 443 -16.51 -13.94 8.64
C LYS A 443 -15.79 -15.23 8.23
N ARG A 444 -14.45 -15.21 8.21
CA ARG A 444 -13.63 -16.39 7.91
C ARG A 444 -13.61 -17.40 9.04
N ARG A 445 -13.78 -16.97 10.29
CA ARG A 445 -13.93 -17.86 11.46
C ARG A 445 -15.17 -18.76 11.35
N GLN A 446 -16.29 -18.23 10.84
CA GLN A 446 -17.55 -18.97 10.76
C GLN A 446 -17.49 -20.12 9.74
N TRP A 447 -17.02 -19.85 8.52
CA TRP A 447 -16.83 -20.87 7.48
C TRP A 447 -15.88 -22.00 7.92
N MET A 448 -14.82 -21.65 8.65
CA MET A 448 -13.84 -22.60 9.15
C MET A 448 -14.39 -23.44 10.32
N LEU A 449 -15.22 -22.84 11.18
CA LEU A 449 -15.92 -23.59 12.23
C LEU A 449 -16.84 -24.65 11.64
N GLU A 450 -17.54 -24.32 10.56
CA GLU A 450 -18.43 -25.26 9.85
C GLU A 450 -17.64 -26.42 9.20
N LEU A 451 -16.48 -26.14 8.58
CA LEU A 451 -15.62 -27.17 8.01
C LEU A 451 -15.01 -28.10 9.08
N PHE A 452 -14.55 -27.52 10.19
CA PHE A 452 -14.02 -28.27 11.33
C PHE A 452 -15.10 -29.12 12.01
N LEU A 453 -16.31 -28.59 12.17
CA LEU A 453 -17.44 -29.33 12.72
C LEU A 453 -17.86 -30.49 11.81
N ALA A 454 -17.84 -30.31 10.49
CA ALA A 454 -18.09 -31.40 9.53
C ALA A 454 -17.02 -32.51 9.64
N TYR A 455 -15.75 -32.14 9.78
CA TYR A 455 -14.65 -33.10 9.98
C TYR A 455 -14.75 -33.84 11.33
N VAL A 456 -15.08 -33.13 12.41
CA VAL A 456 -15.28 -33.71 13.75
C VAL A 456 -16.52 -34.61 13.76
N GLN A 457 -17.61 -34.26 13.07
CA GLN A 457 -18.78 -35.14 12.92
C GLN A 457 -18.44 -36.42 12.15
N ALA A 458 -17.57 -36.36 11.14
CA ALA A 458 -17.10 -37.54 10.41
C ALA A 458 -16.20 -38.45 11.27
N LEU A 459 -15.51 -37.91 12.28
CA LEU A 459 -14.69 -38.67 13.23
C LEU A 459 -15.50 -39.19 14.43
N ALA A 460 -16.49 -38.43 14.90
CA ALA A 460 -17.28 -38.73 16.10
C ALA A 460 -18.37 -39.80 15.88
N SER A 461 -18.66 -40.17 14.63
CA SER A 461 -19.64 -41.21 14.30
C SER A 461 -19.18 -42.65 14.62
N HIS A 462 -18.03 -42.85 15.25
CA HIS A 462 -17.51 -44.19 15.56
C HIS A 462 -16.93 -44.33 16.99
N HIS A 463 -17.41 -45.34 17.71
CA HIS A 463 -16.95 -45.78 19.04
C HIS A 463 -17.02 -47.33 19.12
N PRO A 464 -16.27 -48.01 20.01
CA PRO A 464 -14.83 -48.23 19.89
C PRO A 464 -14.44 -49.71 19.68
N CYS A 465 -13.15 -49.87 19.38
CA CYS A 465 -12.27 -51.06 19.45
C CYS A 465 -12.07 -51.90 18.16
N ALA A 466 -10.78 -52.13 17.88
CA ALA A 466 -10.13 -52.94 16.84
C ALA A 466 -10.13 -52.45 15.38
N VAL A 467 -11.09 -51.67 14.89
CA VAL A 467 -11.12 -51.23 13.46
C VAL A 467 -10.66 -49.79 13.26
N LEU A 468 -9.72 -49.29 14.07
CA LEU A 468 -9.35 -47.87 14.03
C LEU A 468 -8.46 -47.53 12.83
N VAL A 469 -7.45 -48.36 12.54
CA VAL A 469 -6.47 -48.11 11.46
C VAL A 469 -7.09 -48.33 10.08
N GLY A 470 -7.83 -49.44 9.90
CA GLY A 470 -8.54 -49.73 8.65
C GLY A 470 -9.60 -48.68 8.30
N ASN A 471 -10.36 -48.20 9.29
CA ASN A 471 -11.38 -47.18 9.06
C ASN A 471 -10.79 -45.78 8.85
N LEU A 472 -9.68 -45.43 9.52
CA LEU A 472 -8.98 -44.17 9.23
C LEU A 472 -8.42 -44.17 7.81
N LEU A 473 -7.70 -45.22 7.40
CA LEU A 473 -7.18 -45.36 6.05
C LEU A 473 -8.31 -45.30 5.02
N THR A 474 -9.38 -46.05 5.23
CA THR A 474 -10.53 -46.05 4.30
C THR A 474 -11.20 -44.69 4.22
N SER A 475 -11.38 -44.00 5.34
CA SER A 475 -12.02 -42.68 5.38
C SER A 475 -11.13 -41.60 4.75
N SER A 476 -9.83 -41.58 5.06
CA SER A 476 -8.86 -40.67 4.44
C SER A 476 -8.73 -40.90 2.94
N THR A 477 -8.70 -42.15 2.49
CA THR A 477 -8.67 -42.49 1.05
C THR A 477 -9.96 -42.09 0.35
N ARG A 478 -11.14 -42.25 0.99
CA ARG A 478 -12.43 -41.80 0.43
C ARG A 478 -12.54 -40.28 0.35
N ALA A 479 -12.09 -39.56 1.39
CA ALA A 479 -12.05 -38.11 1.39
C ALA A 479 -11.11 -37.57 0.29
N LEU A 480 -9.95 -38.21 0.12
CA LEU A 480 -9.01 -37.86 -0.95
C LEU A 480 -9.61 -38.14 -2.34
N TRP A 481 -10.27 -39.28 -2.53
CA TRP A 481 -10.98 -39.60 -3.78
C TRP A 481 -12.08 -38.60 -4.10
N LEU A 482 -12.85 -38.16 -3.10
CA LEU A 482 -13.91 -37.18 -3.28
C LEU A 482 -13.33 -35.82 -3.70
N VAL A 483 -12.23 -35.38 -3.09
CA VAL A 483 -11.55 -34.13 -3.47
C VAL A 483 -11.00 -34.22 -4.89
N LEU A 484 -10.34 -35.32 -5.26
CA LEU A 484 -9.82 -35.53 -6.61
C LEU A 484 -10.96 -35.59 -7.66
N PHE A 485 -12.08 -36.23 -7.33
CA PHE A 485 -13.26 -36.29 -8.19
C PHE A 485 -13.88 -34.91 -8.40
N ILE A 486 -14.07 -34.13 -7.32
CA ILE A 486 -14.57 -32.75 -7.40
C ILE A 486 -13.63 -31.88 -8.24
N CYS A 487 -12.31 -32.00 -8.02
CA CYS A 487 -11.31 -31.29 -8.81
C CYS A 487 -11.36 -31.67 -10.29
N SER A 488 -11.53 -32.96 -10.62
CA SER A 488 -11.64 -33.43 -12.01
C SER A 488 -12.94 -32.96 -12.68
N ALA A 489 -14.07 -33.08 -11.99
CA ALA A 489 -15.38 -32.66 -12.50
C ALA A 489 -15.46 -31.13 -12.73
N ALA A 490 -14.72 -30.35 -11.95
CA ALA A 490 -14.61 -28.91 -12.16
C ALA A 490 -13.85 -28.53 -13.45
N LEU A 491 -13.03 -29.42 -14.02
CA LEU A 491 -12.29 -29.17 -15.27
C LEU A 491 -13.16 -29.38 -16.52
N ASP A 492 -14.22 -30.20 -16.41
CA ASP A 492 -15.13 -30.51 -17.51
C ASP A 492 -16.28 -29.50 -17.65
N LEU A 493 -16.33 -28.48 -16.79
CA LEU A 493 -17.31 -27.40 -16.92
C LEU A 493 -16.95 -26.51 -18.12
N PRO A 494 -17.89 -26.24 -19.04
CA PRO A 494 -17.66 -25.45 -20.25
C PRO A 494 -17.64 -23.96 -19.91
N ASP A 495 -16.62 -23.51 -19.18
CA ASP A 495 -16.36 -22.09 -18.96
C ASP A 495 -14.99 -21.73 -19.55
N GLU A 496 -15.00 -21.06 -20.70
CA GLU A 496 -13.80 -20.65 -21.44
C GLU A 496 -12.88 -19.70 -20.64
N ARG A 497 -13.35 -19.16 -19.50
CA ARG A 497 -12.63 -18.13 -18.73
C ARG A 497 -11.83 -18.62 -17.53
N ASN A 498 -11.93 -19.90 -17.19
CA ASN A 498 -11.21 -20.53 -16.07
C ASN A 498 -10.60 -21.88 -16.48
N GLN A 499 -10.03 -21.98 -17.69
CA GLN A 499 -9.40 -23.23 -18.05
C GLN A 499 -8.13 -23.47 -17.20
N PRO A 500 -7.99 -24.65 -16.57
CA PRO A 500 -6.74 -25.06 -15.94
C PRO A 500 -5.60 -24.97 -16.97
N THR A 501 -4.44 -24.48 -16.55
CA THR A 501 -3.28 -24.48 -17.46
C THR A 501 -2.98 -25.92 -17.90
N LEU A 502 -2.47 -26.11 -19.13
CA LEU A 502 -2.12 -27.42 -19.69
C LEU A 502 -1.30 -28.28 -18.71
N ALA A 503 -0.44 -27.65 -17.91
CA ALA A 503 0.35 -28.32 -16.87
C ALA A 503 -0.52 -28.95 -15.75
N HIS A 504 -1.58 -28.27 -15.30
CA HIS A 504 -2.50 -28.80 -14.30
C HIS A 504 -3.31 -29.99 -14.86
N THR A 505 -3.79 -29.88 -16.10
CA THR A 505 -4.54 -30.95 -16.76
C THR A 505 -3.67 -32.19 -16.97
N VAL A 506 -2.44 -32.03 -17.49
CA VAL A 506 -1.48 -33.12 -17.67
C VAL A 506 -1.13 -33.77 -16.33
N TRP A 507 -0.96 -32.98 -15.27
CA TRP A 507 -0.65 -33.50 -13.94
C TRP A 507 -1.81 -34.30 -13.33
N LEU A 508 -3.05 -33.81 -13.45
CA LEU A 508 -4.24 -34.53 -13.00
C LEU A 508 -4.45 -35.84 -13.77
N ILE A 509 -4.23 -35.84 -15.08
CA ILE A 509 -4.25 -37.07 -15.89
C ILE A 509 -3.20 -38.07 -15.41
N PHE A 510 -1.98 -37.61 -15.12
CA PHE A 510 -0.91 -38.46 -14.60
C PHE A 510 -1.27 -39.08 -13.25
N VAL A 511 -1.81 -38.29 -12.31
CA VAL A 511 -2.24 -38.79 -10.99
C VAL A 511 -3.37 -39.80 -11.13
N ASN A 512 -4.37 -39.53 -11.96
CA ASN A 512 -5.48 -40.47 -12.21
C ASN A 512 -4.99 -41.78 -12.85
N LEU A 513 -4.06 -41.72 -13.81
CA LEU A 513 -3.47 -42.90 -14.43
C LEU A 513 -2.69 -43.74 -13.42
N LEU A 514 -1.92 -43.10 -12.53
CA LEU A 514 -1.17 -43.79 -11.49
C LEU A 514 -2.10 -44.49 -10.50
N LEU A 515 -3.16 -43.81 -10.05
CA LEU A 515 -4.17 -44.41 -9.16
C LEU A 515 -4.91 -45.58 -9.82
N TRP A 516 -5.19 -45.47 -11.12
CA TRP A 516 -5.80 -46.54 -11.89
C TRP A 516 -4.87 -47.76 -11.99
N LEU A 517 -3.58 -47.56 -12.30
CA LEU A 517 -2.60 -48.65 -12.38
C LEU A 517 -2.42 -49.36 -11.04
N VAL A 518 -2.39 -48.60 -9.93
CA VAL A 518 -2.32 -49.17 -8.57
C VAL A 518 -3.57 -50.00 -8.27
N SER A 519 -4.76 -49.51 -8.64
CA SER A 519 -6.02 -50.21 -8.41
C SER A 519 -6.17 -51.47 -9.28
N ALA A 520 -5.71 -51.41 -10.53
CA ALA A 520 -5.71 -52.57 -11.43
C ALA A 520 -4.69 -53.62 -10.99
N GLY A 521 -3.49 -53.19 -10.58
CA GLY A 521 -2.45 -54.08 -10.06
C GLY A 521 -2.86 -54.76 -8.76
N SER A 522 -3.48 -54.03 -7.83
CA SER A 522 -4.00 -54.61 -6.58
C SER A 522 -5.14 -55.59 -6.85
N SER A 523 -6.06 -55.27 -7.76
CA SER A 523 -7.13 -56.18 -8.16
C SER A 523 -6.60 -57.47 -8.79
N TRP A 524 -5.58 -57.38 -9.65
CA TRP A 524 -4.92 -58.54 -10.26
C TRP A 524 -4.18 -59.40 -9.22
N LEU A 525 -3.47 -58.79 -8.28
CA LEU A 525 -2.80 -59.51 -7.19
C LEU A 525 -3.80 -60.22 -6.27
N ILE A 526 -4.91 -59.56 -5.93
CA ILE A 526 -6.00 -60.17 -5.15
C ILE A 526 -6.58 -61.37 -5.91
N HIS A 527 -6.84 -61.23 -7.21
CA HIS A 527 -7.40 -62.32 -8.00
C HIS A 527 -6.45 -63.51 -8.14
N ARG A 528 -5.15 -63.26 -8.32
CA ARG A 528 -4.12 -64.31 -8.43
C ARG A 528 -3.88 -65.08 -7.12
N HIS A 529 -4.20 -64.48 -5.97
CA HIS A 529 -4.07 -65.13 -4.66
C HIS A 529 -5.38 -65.75 -4.16
N SER A 530 -6.50 -65.53 -4.87
CA SER A 530 -7.80 -66.14 -4.57
C SER A 530 -8.08 -67.43 -5.35
N ASP A 531 -7.26 -67.73 -6.36
CA ASP A 531 -7.16 -69.03 -7.04
C ASP A 531 -6.00 -69.84 -6.42
#